data_AF-A0A9D5ZGB7-F1
#
_entry.id   AF-A0A9D5ZGB7-F1
#
_cell.length_a   1.000
_cell.length_b   1.000
_cell.length_c   1.000
_cell.angle_alpha   90.00
_cell.angle_beta   90.00
_cell.angle_gamma   90.00
#
_symmetry.space_group_name_H-M   'P 1'
#
loop_
_entity.id
_entity.type
_entity.pdbx_description
1 polymer ?
#
loop_
_entity_poly.entity_id
_entity_poly.type
_entity_poly.pdbx_seq_one_letter_code
_entity_poly.pdbx_strand_id
1 'polypeptide(L)'
;VNPDVLVLVNQRNRSLRLRLRDVFTGESESRSQAVRMSTARIARAAQRQFELYSTFDPRDLKRALEGKLRRKCDDNGIEYETADLRRAIDMIALMRPHVIDDAIKAALAEKVDVRQDEPIPEVYRGPAGLESARKGAYGVFPHGMNKPERAFAELLDGDDTGTVKWWLRNPANASWAVQLVLPNGRHHFPDFVVGVAGRPTPEGIALLEIKDDGMTGRLHARVNSEKIRTEHRTYKSVLWVYPDEREGRWYRAEYHSRGTIQAGPPFEMTSLKWTAN
;
A
#
# COMPACT_ATOMS: atom_id res chain seq x y z
N VAL A 1 -17.55 -9.26 11.79
CA VAL A 1 -16.49 -10.24 12.14
C VAL A 1 -16.91 -11.56 11.53
N ASN A 2 -16.10 -12.08 10.62
CA ASN A 2 -16.33 -13.30 9.85
C ASN A 2 -16.50 -14.52 10.81
N PRO A 3 -17.50 -15.41 10.61
CA PRO A 3 -17.71 -16.61 11.43
C PRO A 3 -16.45 -17.48 11.64
N ASP A 4 -15.49 -17.42 10.71
CA ASP A 4 -14.18 -18.08 10.82
C ASP A 4 -13.40 -17.74 12.10
N VAL A 5 -13.58 -16.53 12.65
CA VAL A 5 -12.84 -16.06 13.83
C VAL A 5 -13.32 -16.73 15.11
N LEU A 6 -14.61 -17.00 15.22
CA LEU A 6 -15.19 -17.68 16.39
C LEU A 6 -14.72 -19.13 16.46
N VAL A 7 -14.51 -19.77 15.31
CA VAL A 7 -13.92 -21.10 15.22
C VAL A 7 -12.49 -21.14 15.80
N LEU A 8 -11.73 -20.05 15.68
CA LEU A 8 -10.34 -19.99 16.19
C LEU A 8 -10.25 -19.93 17.72
N VAL A 9 -11.30 -19.45 18.39
CA VAL A 9 -11.38 -19.42 19.86
C VAL A 9 -11.29 -20.84 20.42
N ASN A 10 -11.98 -21.79 19.78
CA ASN A 10 -12.03 -23.19 20.25
C ASN A 10 -10.98 -24.11 19.58
N GLN A 11 -10.25 -23.67 18.55
CA GLN A 11 -9.30 -24.51 17.80
C GLN A 11 -7.95 -24.73 18.51
N ARG A 12 -7.86 -25.66 19.45
CA ARG A 12 -6.61 -25.92 20.21
C ARG A 12 -5.53 -26.70 19.43
N ASN A 13 -5.90 -27.51 18.44
CA ASN A 13 -4.98 -28.36 17.65
C ASN A 13 -5.11 -28.10 16.13
N ARG A 14 -3.99 -28.19 15.39
CA ARG A 14 -4.01 -28.24 13.91
C ARG A 14 -3.29 -29.47 13.38
N SER A 15 -3.82 -30.02 12.30
CA SER A 15 -3.19 -31.10 11.54
C SER A 15 -2.15 -30.50 10.59
N LEU A 16 -0.87 -30.81 10.81
CA LEU A 16 0.23 -30.51 9.89
C LEU A 16 0.49 -31.73 9.00
N ARG A 17 0.61 -31.51 7.70
CA ARG A 17 1.03 -32.56 6.75
C ARG A 17 2.56 -32.49 6.61
N LEU A 18 3.25 -33.40 7.29
CA LEU A 18 4.69 -33.60 7.19
C LEU A 18 4.97 -34.43 5.93
N ARG A 19 5.87 -33.96 5.06
CA ARG A 19 6.35 -34.72 3.92
C ARG A 19 7.79 -35.13 4.22
N LEU A 20 7.98 -36.38 4.62
CA LEU A 20 9.29 -36.97 4.87
C LEU A 20 9.78 -37.56 3.55
N ARG A 21 10.98 -37.19 3.15
CA ARG A 21 11.63 -37.75 1.97
C ARG A 21 12.86 -38.52 2.43
N ASP A 22 12.88 -39.80 2.14
CA ASP A 22 14.06 -40.62 2.36
C ASP A 22 15.17 -40.16 1.41
N VAL A 23 16.33 -39.83 1.97
CA VAL A 23 17.46 -39.25 1.23
C VAL A 23 18.19 -40.30 0.38
N PHE A 24 18.01 -41.59 0.67
CA PHE A 24 18.68 -42.69 0.01
C PHE A 24 17.77 -43.45 -0.96
N THR A 25 16.49 -43.60 -0.65
CA THR A 25 15.51 -44.30 -1.51
C THR A 25 14.69 -43.35 -2.36
N GLY A 26 14.64 -42.06 -2.02
CA GLY A 26 13.86 -41.04 -2.72
C GLY A 26 12.35 -41.13 -2.48
N GLU A 27 11.89 -42.12 -1.73
CA GLU A 27 10.49 -42.29 -1.35
C GLU A 27 10.02 -41.13 -0.49
N SER A 28 8.77 -40.70 -0.71
CA SER A 28 8.17 -39.57 0.00
C SER A 28 6.92 -40.02 0.73
N GLU A 29 7.00 -40.07 2.07
CA GLU A 29 5.86 -40.35 2.92
C GLU A 29 5.22 -39.04 3.38
N SER A 30 3.89 -38.95 3.29
CA SER A 30 3.13 -37.80 3.80
C SER A 30 2.33 -38.22 5.03
N ARG A 31 2.74 -37.74 6.21
CA ARG A 31 2.07 -38.03 7.47
C ARG A 31 1.36 -36.79 8.01
N SER A 32 0.09 -36.93 8.37
CA SER A 32 -0.65 -35.87 9.05
C SER A 32 -0.50 -36.03 10.56
N GLN A 33 0.03 -35.01 11.24
CA GLN A 33 0.21 -35.01 12.69
C GLN A 33 -0.50 -33.80 13.30
N ALA A 34 -1.34 -34.05 14.31
CA ALA A 34 -1.93 -32.99 15.12
C ALA A 34 -0.84 -32.40 16.03
N VAL A 35 -0.44 -31.15 15.77
CA VAL A 35 0.57 -30.45 16.56
C VAL A 35 -0.09 -29.32 17.34
N ARG A 36 0.22 -29.26 18.64
CA ARG A 36 -0.14 -28.12 19.49
C ARG A 36 0.84 -27.00 19.23
N MET A 37 0.40 -25.95 18.55
CA MET A 37 1.22 -24.76 18.33
C MET A 37 1.55 -24.12 19.69
N SER A 38 2.83 -23.82 19.95
CA SER A 38 3.23 -23.12 21.16
C SER A 38 2.58 -21.73 21.23
N THR A 39 1.74 -21.51 22.24
CA THR A 39 1.09 -20.22 22.50
C THR A 39 2.11 -19.09 22.60
N ALA A 40 3.25 -19.35 23.24
CA ALA A 40 4.33 -18.37 23.37
C ALA A 40 4.96 -18.00 22.02
N ARG A 41 5.12 -18.96 21.10
CA ARG A 41 5.66 -18.71 19.76
C ARG A 41 4.67 -17.92 18.90
N ILE A 42 3.38 -18.26 18.98
CA ILE A 42 2.30 -17.51 18.32
C ILE A 42 2.28 -16.07 18.83
N ALA A 43 2.24 -15.89 20.15
CA ALA A 43 2.19 -14.57 20.77
C ALA A 43 3.41 -13.71 20.40
N ARG A 44 4.62 -14.27 20.43
CA ARG A 44 5.84 -13.54 20.04
C ARG A 44 5.83 -13.14 18.55
N ALA A 45 5.35 -14.02 17.68
CA ALA A 45 5.26 -13.72 16.25
C ALA A 45 4.19 -12.66 15.95
N ALA A 46 3.02 -12.77 16.59
CA ALA A 46 1.94 -11.80 16.45
C ALA A 46 2.31 -10.44 17.05
N GLN A 47 3.02 -10.41 18.19
CA GLN A 47 3.52 -9.19 18.80
C GLN A 47 4.37 -8.38 17.81
N ARG A 48 5.32 -9.04 17.12
CA ARG A 48 6.10 -8.39 16.07
C ARG A 48 5.22 -7.85 14.94
N GLN A 49 4.13 -8.53 14.59
CA GLN A 49 3.21 -8.03 13.57
C GLN A 49 2.49 -6.75 14.02
N PHE A 50 2.03 -6.70 15.28
CA PHE A 50 1.37 -5.51 15.82
C PHE A 50 2.33 -4.34 16.05
N GLU A 51 3.60 -4.60 16.38
CA GLU A 51 4.64 -3.56 16.55
C GLU A 51 5.01 -2.85 15.24
N LEU A 52 4.64 -3.40 14.08
CA LEU A 52 4.88 -2.75 12.79
C LEU A 52 3.98 -1.53 12.56
N TYR A 53 2.95 -1.34 13.39
CA TYR A 53 2.05 -0.21 13.34
C TYR A 53 2.46 0.83 14.39
N SER A 54 2.97 1.99 13.95
CA SER A 54 3.30 3.10 14.84
C SER A 54 2.10 4.02 15.15
N THR A 55 0.97 3.84 14.46
CA THR A 55 -0.18 4.74 14.52
C THR A 55 -0.98 4.62 15.83
N PHE A 56 -0.84 3.52 16.57
CA PHE A 56 -1.56 3.26 17.82
C PHE A 56 -0.71 2.37 18.74
N ASP A 57 -0.99 2.40 20.05
CA ASP A 57 -0.36 1.48 20.99
C ASP A 57 -0.89 0.05 20.74
N PRO A 58 -0.02 -0.92 20.42
CA PRO A 58 -0.41 -2.32 20.21
C PRO A 58 -1.22 -2.92 21.37
N ARG A 59 -0.98 -2.48 22.61
CA ARG A 59 -1.65 -2.97 23.82
C ARG A 59 -3.11 -2.51 23.84
N ASP A 60 -3.35 -1.27 23.47
CA ASP A 60 -4.70 -0.69 23.42
C ASP A 60 -5.53 -1.35 22.31
N LEU A 61 -4.92 -1.57 21.13
CA LEU A 61 -5.58 -2.30 20.06
C LEU A 61 -5.94 -3.73 20.49
N LYS A 62 -5.01 -4.48 21.08
CA LYS A 62 -5.27 -5.85 21.56
C LYS A 62 -6.39 -5.86 22.60
N ARG A 63 -6.37 -4.94 23.57
CA ARG A 63 -7.42 -4.80 24.59
C ARG A 63 -8.80 -4.49 23.97
N ALA A 64 -8.85 -3.61 22.97
CA ALA A 64 -10.09 -3.30 22.26
C ALA A 64 -10.62 -4.51 21.46
N LEU A 65 -9.73 -5.24 20.77
CA LEU A 65 -10.08 -6.47 20.05
C LEU A 65 -10.57 -7.57 21.00
N GLU A 66 -9.91 -7.75 22.14
CA GLU A 66 -10.36 -8.68 23.20
C GLU A 66 -11.77 -8.34 23.66
N GLY A 67 -12.04 -7.07 23.96
CA GLY A 67 -13.38 -6.62 24.38
C GLY A 67 -14.46 -6.84 23.32
N LYS A 68 -14.13 -6.63 22.04
CA LYS A 68 -15.06 -6.85 20.92
C LYS A 68 -15.31 -8.33 20.66
N LEU A 69 -14.28 -9.17 20.77
CA LEU A 69 -14.41 -10.62 20.60
C LEU A 69 -15.20 -11.22 21.75
N ARG A 70 -14.98 -10.74 22.99
CA ARG A 70 -15.74 -11.11 24.18
C ARG A 70 -17.24 -10.93 23.97
N ARG A 71 -17.67 -9.71 23.64
CA ARG A 71 -19.09 -9.41 23.37
C ARG A 71 -19.67 -10.34 22.32
N LYS A 72 -18.92 -10.63 21.26
CA LYS A 72 -19.37 -11.57 20.23
C LYS A 72 -19.50 -13.00 20.71
N CYS A 73 -18.61 -13.48 21.56
CA CYS A 73 -18.76 -14.80 22.16
C CYS A 73 -20.00 -14.84 23.07
N ASP A 74 -20.20 -13.81 23.90
CA ASP A 74 -21.37 -13.67 24.77
C ASP A 74 -22.67 -13.67 23.95
N ASP A 75 -22.74 -12.85 22.89
CA ASP A 75 -23.89 -12.76 21.96
C ASP A 75 -24.21 -14.09 21.25
N ASN A 76 -23.24 -14.98 21.13
CA ASN A 76 -23.37 -16.27 20.43
C ASN A 76 -23.37 -17.47 21.40
N GLY A 77 -23.41 -17.23 22.71
CA GLY A 77 -23.38 -18.29 23.73
C GLY A 77 -22.12 -19.16 23.70
N ILE A 78 -20.99 -18.61 23.23
CA ILE A 78 -19.72 -19.33 23.14
C ILE A 78 -18.96 -19.14 24.44
N GLU A 79 -18.63 -20.23 25.13
CA GLU A 79 -17.73 -20.20 26.29
C GLU A 79 -16.29 -19.92 25.87
N TYR A 80 -15.55 -19.17 26.68
CA TYR A 80 -14.15 -18.83 26.42
C TYR A 80 -13.38 -18.59 27.71
N GLU A 81 -12.07 -18.83 27.64
CA GLU A 81 -11.11 -18.24 28.58
C GLU A 81 -10.47 -16.99 27.96
N THR A 82 -10.00 -16.07 28.81
CA THR A 82 -9.29 -14.85 28.32
C THR A 82 -8.06 -15.22 27.48
N ALA A 83 -7.38 -16.33 27.81
CA ALA A 83 -6.24 -16.83 27.04
C ALA A 83 -6.65 -17.31 25.63
N ASP A 84 -7.84 -17.89 25.47
CA ASP A 84 -8.34 -18.36 24.17
C ASP A 84 -8.64 -17.18 23.24
N LEU A 85 -9.22 -16.10 23.76
CA LEU A 85 -9.45 -14.86 23.01
C LEU A 85 -8.15 -14.24 22.50
N ARG A 86 -7.15 -14.12 23.39
CA ARG A 86 -5.80 -13.60 23.05
C ARG A 86 -5.15 -14.40 21.94
N ARG A 87 -5.16 -15.72 22.09
CA ARG A 87 -4.59 -16.64 21.10
C ARG A 87 -5.31 -16.52 19.75
N ALA A 88 -6.63 -16.39 19.73
CA ALA A 88 -7.39 -16.20 18.51
C ALA A 88 -7.00 -14.90 17.79
N ILE A 89 -6.84 -13.78 18.54
CA ILE A 89 -6.37 -12.50 17.99
C ILE A 89 -4.97 -12.64 17.40
N ASP A 90 -4.03 -13.23 18.14
CA ASP A 90 -2.65 -13.44 17.66
C ASP A 90 -2.62 -14.34 16.41
N MET A 91 -3.47 -15.37 16.34
CA MET A 91 -3.61 -16.23 15.17
C MET A 91 -4.16 -15.49 13.95
N ILE A 92 -5.13 -14.59 14.12
CA ILE A 92 -5.65 -13.76 13.02
C ILE A 92 -4.54 -12.85 12.49
N ALA A 93 -3.78 -12.21 13.38
CA ALA A 93 -2.66 -11.36 12.98
C ALA A 93 -1.62 -12.11 12.15
N LEU A 94 -1.37 -13.39 12.45
CA LEU A 94 -0.43 -14.22 11.70
C LEU A 94 -0.99 -14.78 10.40
N MET A 95 -2.24 -15.25 10.40
CA MET A 95 -2.84 -15.91 9.23
C MET A 95 -3.39 -14.92 8.21
N ARG A 96 -3.85 -13.75 8.66
CA ARG A 96 -4.53 -12.76 7.84
C ARG A 96 -4.01 -11.34 8.15
N PRO A 97 -2.70 -11.07 7.97
CA PRO A 97 -2.12 -9.77 8.29
C PRO A 97 -2.79 -8.62 7.52
N HIS A 98 -3.17 -8.85 6.26
CA HIS A 98 -3.84 -7.85 5.41
C HIS A 98 -5.18 -7.37 5.98
N VAL A 99 -5.91 -8.18 6.75
CA VAL A 99 -7.19 -7.77 7.36
C VAL A 99 -6.98 -6.69 8.41
N ILE A 100 -5.85 -6.75 9.12
CA ILE A 100 -5.47 -5.71 10.09
C ILE A 100 -5.12 -4.43 9.33
N ASP A 101 -4.31 -4.53 8.27
CA ASP A 101 -3.96 -3.38 7.42
C ASP A 101 -5.22 -2.68 6.88
N ASP A 102 -6.18 -3.46 6.36
CA ASP A 102 -7.40 -2.94 5.76
C ASP A 102 -8.33 -2.30 6.79
N ALA A 103 -8.42 -2.87 7.99
CA ALA A 103 -9.19 -2.28 9.09
C ALA A 103 -8.57 -0.96 9.57
N ILE A 104 -7.24 -0.89 9.67
CA ILE A 104 -6.52 0.33 10.03
C ILE A 104 -6.70 1.39 8.96
N LYS A 105 -6.57 1.02 7.68
CA LYS A 105 -6.83 1.92 6.55
C LYS A 105 -8.21 2.53 6.61
N ALA A 106 -9.24 1.69 6.79
CA ALA A 106 -10.61 2.16 6.86
C ALA A 106 -10.82 3.13 8.04
N ALA A 107 -10.26 2.81 9.21
CA ALA A 107 -10.35 3.67 10.39
C ALA A 107 -9.61 5.00 10.21
N LEU A 108 -8.41 4.98 9.63
CA LEU A 108 -7.65 6.21 9.35
C LEU A 108 -8.33 7.05 8.28
N ALA A 109 -8.81 6.45 7.19
CA ALA A 109 -9.49 7.16 6.11
C ALA A 109 -10.70 7.97 6.62
N GLU A 110 -11.41 7.48 7.64
CA GLU A 110 -12.51 8.22 8.27
C GLU A 110 -12.04 9.51 8.97
N LYS A 111 -10.87 9.45 9.61
CA LYS A 111 -10.34 10.53 10.47
C LYS A 111 -9.30 11.43 9.80
N VAL A 112 -8.79 11.08 8.62
CA VAL A 112 -7.81 11.89 7.88
C VAL A 112 -8.48 13.17 7.38
N ASP A 113 -8.00 14.31 7.85
CA ASP A 113 -8.34 15.63 7.30
C ASP A 113 -7.33 16.03 6.22
N VAL A 114 -7.80 16.70 5.16
CA VAL A 114 -6.95 17.20 4.08
C VAL A 114 -6.86 18.71 4.21
N ARG A 115 -5.65 19.21 4.47
CA ARG A 115 -5.39 20.63 4.66
C ARG A 115 -4.24 21.06 3.76
N GLN A 116 -4.35 22.27 3.20
CA GLN A 116 -3.24 22.97 2.59
C GLN A 116 -2.82 24.07 3.56
N ASP A 117 -1.90 23.74 4.47
CA ASP A 117 -1.47 24.66 5.51
C ASP A 117 -0.38 25.63 5.00
N GLU A 118 0.32 25.29 3.91
CA GLU A 118 1.33 26.14 3.26
C GLU A 118 1.05 26.25 1.75
N PRO A 119 1.19 27.44 1.14
CA PRO A 119 1.06 27.58 -0.31
C PRO A 119 2.18 26.86 -1.04
N ILE A 120 1.86 26.33 -2.23
CA ILE A 120 2.88 25.87 -3.17
C ILE A 120 3.72 27.09 -3.58
N PRO A 121 5.06 27.04 -3.54
CA PRO A 121 5.89 28.15 -3.99
C PRO A 121 5.53 28.58 -5.41
N GLU A 122 5.46 29.87 -5.69
CA GLU A 122 5.16 30.37 -7.04
C GLU A 122 6.37 30.25 -7.98
N VAL A 123 7.57 30.19 -7.42
CA VAL A 123 8.83 30.21 -8.17
C VAL A 123 9.71 29.04 -7.75
N TYR A 124 10.24 28.34 -8.74
CA TYR A 124 11.25 27.32 -8.52
C TYR A 124 12.62 27.92 -8.25
N ARG A 125 13.23 27.58 -7.12
CA ARG A 125 14.60 27.96 -6.77
C ARG A 125 15.55 26.80 -7.07
N GLY A 126 16.13 26.82 -8.27
CA GLY A 126 17.12 25.84 -8.73
C GLY A 126 18.35 26.50 -9.33
N PRO A 127 19.32 25.71 -9.83
CA PRO A 127 20.46 26.23 -10.56
C PRO A 127 20.02 26.96 -11.84
N ALA A 128 20.86 27.85 -12.36
CA ALA A 128 20.62 28.53 -13.62
C ALA A 128 20.76 27.57 -14.82
N GLY A 129 20.13 27.91 -15.95
CA GLY A 129 20.26 27.16 -17.21
C GLY A 129 19.44 25.88 -17.30
N LEU A 130 18.38 25.75 -16.48
CA LEU A 130 17.45 24.63 -16.60
C LEU A 130 16.68 24.70 -17.91
N GLU A 131 16.45 23.53 -18.49
CA GLU A 131 15.66 23.39 -19.70
C GLU A 131 14.20 23.77 -19.46
N SER A 132 13.59 24.43 -20.46
CA SER A 132 12.19 24.85 -20.38
C SER A 132 11.25 23.67 -20.51
N ALA A 133 10.18 23.68 -19.72
CA ALA A 133 9.07 22.74 -19.79
C ALA A 133 7.78 23.54 -20.05
N ARG A 134 7.06 23.22 -21.11
CA ARG A 134 5.87 23.99 -21.55
C ARG A 134 4.69 23.83 -20.60
N LYS A 135 4.57 22.65 -20.00
CA LYS A 135 3.50 22.25 -19.08
C LYS A 135 4.00 22.04 -17.66
N GLY A 136 5.30 22.11 -17.42
CA GLY A 136 5.85 22.11 -16.07
C GLY A 136 5.33 23.31 -15.29
N ALA A 137 4.85 23.12 -14.07
CA ALA A 137 4.24 24.17 -13.24
C ALA A 137 5.15 25.38 -13.02
N TYR A 138 6.47 25.18 -13.12
CA TYR A 138 7.49 26.23 -12.99
C TYR A 138 8.11 26.69 -14.32
N GLY A 139 7.57 26.24 -15.46
CA GLY A 139 8.09 26.55 -16.80
C GLY A 139 9.44 25.91 -17.15
N VAL A 140 9.96 25.05 -16.26
CA VAL A 140 11.26 24.36 -16.40
C VAL A 140 11.15 22.92 -15.93
N PHE A 141 12.08 22.08 -16.38
CA PHE A 141 12.31 20.78 -15.77
C PHE A 141 13.14 20.94 -14.49
N PRO A 142 12.58 20.66 -13.29
CA PRO A 142 13.30 20.80 -12.02
C PRO A 142 14.61 19.99 -11.98
N HIS A 143 15.63 20.53 -11.31
CA HIS A 143 16.88 19.80 -11.08
C HIS A 143 16.68 18.58 -10.17
N GLY A 144 17.60 17.62 -10.25
CA GLY A 144 17.64 16.45 -9.37
C GLY A 144 16.58 15.39 -9.64
N MET A 145 15.92 15.42 -10.81
CA MET A 145 15.14 14.28 -11.30
C MET A 145 16.08 13.14 -11.69
N ASN A 146 15.73 11.91 -11.29
CA ASN A 146 16.42 10.74 -11.82
C ASN A 146 16.03 10.50 -13.30
N LYS A 147 16.72 9.58 -13.98
CA LYS A 147 16.51 9.32 -15.40
C LYS A 147 15.04 8.91 -15.73
N PRO A 148 14.41 7.96 -15.00
CA PRO A 148 12.99 7.66 -15.20
C PRO A 148 12.04 8.84 -14.96
N GLU A 149 12.22 9.60 -13.87
CA GLU A 149 11.43 10.80 -13.56
C GLU A 149 11.52 11.83 -14.68
N ARG A 150 12.74 12.05 -15.18
CA ARG A 150 13.00 13.00 -16.25
C ARG A 150 12.31 12.58 -17.55
N ALA A 151 12.47 11.32 -17.95
CA ALA A 151 11.84 10.79 -19.16
C ALA A 151 10.31 10.83 -19.08
N PHE A 152 9.74 10.58 -17.90
CA PHE A 152 8.29 10.67 -17.71
C PHE A 152 7.79 12.11 -17.71
N ALA A 153 8.54 13.04 -17.11
CA ALA A 153 8.21 14.47 -17.18
C ALA A 153 8.20 14.98 -18.63
N GLU A 154 9.18 14.57 -19.44
CA GLU A 154 9.23 14.87 -20.89
C GLU A 154 8.02 14.29 -21.63
N LEU A 155 7.61 13.07 -21.29
CA LEU A 155 6.41 12.44 -21.83
C LEU A 155 5.15 13.27 -21.51
N LEU A 156 4.99 13.73 -20.27
CA LEU A 156 3.87 14.59 -19.87
C LEU A 156 3.90 15.97 -20.55
N ASP A 157 5.07 16.57 -20.67
CA ASP A 157 5.27 17.89 -21.29
C ASP A 157 5.03 17.88 -22.80
N GLY A 158 5.33 16.74 -23.43
CA GLY A 158 5.11 16.47 -24.86
C GLY A 158 3.69 16.05 -25.23
N ASP A 159 2.74 16.01 -24.28
CA ASP A 159 1.36 15.63 -24.59
C ASP A 159 0.68 16.66 -25.52
N ASP A 160 0.45 16.30 -26.78
CA ASP A 160 -0.26 17.17 -27.72
C ASP A 160 -1.78 16.90 -27.76
N THR A 161 -2.27 15.93 -26.98
CA THR A 161 -3.71 15.56 -26.96
C THR A 161 -4.58 16.53 -26.14
N GLY A 162 -3.95 17.39 -25.33
CA GLY A 162 -4.64 18.28 -24.40
C GLY A 162 -5.13 17.60 -23.11
N THR A 163 -4.72 16.35 -22.88
CA THR A 163 -5.10 15.61 -21.67
C THR A 163 -4.37 16.16 -20.44
N VAL A 164 -3.07 16.43 -20.56
CA VAL A 164 -2.24 17.05 -19.52
C VAL A 164 -2.32 18.57 -19.68
N LYS A 165 -2.80 19.26 -18.64
CA LYS A 165 -2.81 20.73 -18.56
C LYS A 165 -1.51 21.28 -18.01
N TRP A 166 -1.03 20.65 -16.94
CA TRP A 166 0.23 20.97 -16.28
C TRP A 166 0.71 19.77 -15.47
N TRP A 167 1.98 19.75 -15.12
CA TRP A 167 2.57 18.77 -14.21
C TRP A 167 3.50 19.46 -13.21
N LEU A 168 3.54 18.93 -11.99
CA LEU A 168 4.38 19.39 -10.90
C LEU A 168 5.13 18.19 -10.33
N ARG A 169 6.46 18.27 -10.29
CA ARG A 169 7.26 17.34 -9.49
C ARG A 169 6.97 17.60 -8.02
N ASN A 170 6.58 16.56 -7.29
CA ASN A 170 6.20 16.64 -5.90
C ASN A 170 7.38 16.22 -5.00
N PRO A 171 8.05 17.17 -4.32
CA PRO A 171 9.22 16.85 -3.52
C PRO A 171 8.84 16.10 -2.24
N ALA A 172 9.64 15.11 -1.86
CA ALA A 172 9.46 14.45 -0.58
C ALA A 172 9.75 15.40 0.60
N ASN A 173 8.93 15.33 1.65
CA ASN A 173 9.08 16.05 2.91
C ASN A 173 9.01 17.59 2.83
N ALA A 174 8.60 18.18 1.71
CA ALA A 174 8.21 19.59 1.72
C ALA A 174 6.85 19.72 2.42
N SER A 175 6.68 20.76 3.22
CA SER A 175 5.46 21.06 3.98
C SER A 175 4.24 21.30 3.11
N TRP A 176 4.43 21.81 1.89
CA TRP A 176 3.39 22.02 0.89
C TRP A 176 3.16 20.81 -0.03
N ALA A 177 3.98 19.76 0.05
CA ALA A 177 3.89 18.61 -0.84
C ALA A 177 2.64 17.78 -0.57
N VAL A 178 2.06 17.24 -1.65
CA VAL A 178 0.94 16.30 -1.52
C VAL A 178 1.44 15.01 -0.89
N GLN A 179 0.75 14.56 0.15
CA GLN A 179 1.10 13.36 0.90
C GLN A 179 -0.12 12.51 1.23
N LEU A 180 0.10 11.20 1.30
CA LEU A 180 -0.87 10.21 1.74
C LEU A 180 -0.41 9.63 3.07
N VAL A 181 -1.35 9.38 3.99
CA VAL A 181 -1.07 8.70 5.25
C VAL A 181 -1.19 7.19 5.04
N LEU A 182 -0.09 6.47 5.25
CA LEU A 182 -0.03 5.02 5.20
C LEU A 182 -0.61 4.39 6.47
N PRO A 183 -1.00 3.10 6.46
CA PRO A 183 -1.61 2.43 7.63
C PRO A 183 -0.69 2.37 8.84
N ASN A 184 0.61 2.29 8.57
CA ASN A 184 1.66 2.31 9.58
C ASN A 184 1.93 3.72 10.15
N GLY A 185 1.22 4.75 9.68
CA GLY A 185 1.35 6.14 10.12
C GLY A 185 2.43 6.95 9.40
N ARG A 186 3.20 6.31 8.50
CA ARG A 186 4.19 7.02 7.66
C ARG A 186 3.49 7.79 6.54
N HIS A 187 4.20 8.76 5.99
CA HIS A 187 3.75 9.51 4.83
C HIS A 187 4.30 8.92 3.54
N HIS A 188 3.47 8.94 2.50
CA HIS A 188 3.85 8.64 1.13
C HIS A 188 3.63 9.88 0.27
N PHE A 189 4.71 10.34 -0.35
CA PHE A 189 4.71 11.43 -1.33
C PHE A 189 4.74 10.79 -2.72
N PRO A 190 3.70 10.95 -3.56
CA PRO A 190 3.78 10.61 -4.98
C PRO A 190 4.86 11.43 -5.67
N ASP A 191 5.50 10.91 -6.71
CA ASP A 191 6.54 11.64 -7.44
C ASP A 191 6.00 12.86 -8.23
N PHE A 192 4.78 12.77 -8.75
CA PHE A 192 4.15 13.83 -9.55
C PHE A 192 2.71 14.12 -9.16
N VAL A 193 2.34 15.39 -9.31
CA VAL A 193 0.96 15.89 -9.31
C VAL A 193 0.67 16.42 -10.70
N VAL A 194 -0.41 15.97 -11.33
CA VAL A 194 -0.72 16.29 -12.73
C VAL A 194 -2.13 16.86 -12.83
N GLY A 195 -2.27 18.04 -13.45
CA GLY A 195 -3.56 18.61 -13.81
C GLY A 195 -4.10 17.96 -15.08
N VAL A 196 -5.22 17.27 -15.00
CA VAL A 196 -5.80 16.47 -16.09
C VAL A 196 -7.12 17.04 -16.56
N ALA A 197 -7.27 17.23 -17.87
CA ALA A 197 -8.50 17.69 -18.47
C ALA A 197 -9.64 16.66 -18.31
N GLY A 198 -10.76 17.11 -17.74
CA GLY A 198 -11.98 16.30 -17.59
C GLY A 198 -11.91 15.22 -16.50
N ARG A 199 -10.91 15.24 -15.61
CA ARG A 199 -10.85 14.33 -14.47
C ARG A 199 -11.82 14.81 -13.36
N PRO A 200 -12.60 13.92 -12.73
CA PRO A 200 -13.65 14.31 -11.78
C PRO A 200 -13.16 14.66 -10.36
N THR A 201 -11.87 14.49 -10.09
CA THR A 201 -11.26 14.95 -8.83
C THR A 201 -11.23 16.49 -8.79
N PRO A 202 -11.20 17.10 -7.59
CA PRO A 202 -11.01 18.54 -7.48
C PRO A 202 -9.80 19.02 -8.29
N GLU A 203 -10.01 20.10 -9.04
CA GLU A 203 -9.05 20.70 -9.98
C GLU A 203 -8.53 19.78 -11.09
N GLY A 204 -9.16 18.61 -11.26
CA GLY A 204 -8.74 17.60 -12.23
C GLY A 204 -7.41 16.92 -11.88
N ILE A 205 -7.01 16.89 -10.62
CA ILE A 205 -5.69 16.40 -10.20
C ILE A 205 -5.60 14.87 -10.23
N ALA A 206 -4.52 14.36 -10.84
CA ALA A 206 -4.04 12.99 -10.73
C ALA A 206 -2.71 12.94 -9.96
N LEU A 207 -2.51 11.88 -9.18
CA LEU A 207 -1.25 11.60 -8.48
C LEU A 207 -0.53 10.46 -9.19
N LEU A 208 0.78 10.56 -9.32
CA LEU A 208 1.58 9.57 -10.04
C LEU A 208 2.86 9.21 -9.31
N GLU A 209 3.20 7.93 -9.34
CA GLU A 209 4.42 7.37 -8.75
C GLU A 209 5.16 6.58 -9.83
N ILE A 210 6.47 6.82 -9.93
CA ILE A 210 7.37 6.09 -10.80
C ILE A 210 8.04 4.97 -10.01
N LYS A 211 8.17 3.82 -10.66
CA LYS A 211 8.79 2.63 -10.10
C LYS A 211 9.80 2.04 -11.07
N ASP A 212 10.65 1.18 -10.51
CA ASP A 212 11.38 0.20 -11.29
C ASP A 212 10.44 -0.89 -11.82
N ASP A 213 10.88 -1.60 -12.86
CA ASP A 213 10.16 -2.72 -13.50
C ASP A 213 9.98 -3.95 -12.59
N GLY A 214 10.51 -3.92 -11.36
CA GLY A 214 10.47 -5.03 -10.41
C GLY A 214 11.35 -6.22 -10.76
N MET A 215 12.02 -6.25 -11.92
CA MET A 215 12.92 -7.35 -12.31
C MET A 215 14.21 -7.33 -11.49
N THR A 216 14.71 -6.13 -11.20
CA THR A 216 15.97 -5.93 -10.44
C THR A 216 15.77 -5.12 -9.17
N GLY A 217 14.57 -4.56 -8.99
CA GLY A 217 14.29 -3.56 -7.98
C GLY A 217 13.39 -4.03 -6.84
N ARG A 218 12.81 -3.06 -6.14
CA ARG A 218 12.04 -3.31 -4.90
C ARG A 218 10.54 -3.20 -5.12
N LEU A 219 10.04 -3.27 -6.35
CA LEU A 219 8.61 -3.18 -6.67
C LEU A 219 7.75 -4.06 -5.74
N HIS A 220 8.15 -5.31 -5.53
CA HIS A 220 7.41 -6.27 -4.68
C HIS A 220 7.70 -6.17 -3.17
N ALA A 221 8.43 -5.15 -2.71
CA ALA A 221 8.63 -4.93 -1.29
C ALA A 221 7.30 -4.61 -0.59
N ARG A 222 7.12 -5.07 0.66
CA ARG A 222 5.88 -4.88 1.42
C ARG A 222 5.41 -3.43 1.49
N VAL A 223 6.36 -2.49 1.64
CA VAL A 223 6.07 -1.05 1.67
C VAL A 223 5.36 -0.57 0.40
N ASN A 224 5.66 -1.17 -0.75
CA ASN A 224 5.01 -0.81 -2.01
C ASN A 224 3.60 -1.41 -2.10
N SER A 225 3.38 -2.62 -1.59
CA SER A 225 2.04 -3.18 -1.42
C SER A 225 1.15 -2.32 -0.51
N GLU A 226 1.73 -1.68 0.52
CA GLU A 226 1.02 -0.74 1.37
C GLU A 226 0.65 0.54 0.61
N LYS A 227 1.63 1.16 -0.08
CA LYS A 227 1.46 2.41 -0.83
C LYS A 227 0.46 2.31 -1.98
N ILE A 228 0.58 1.30 -2.86
CA ILE A 228 -0.28 1.17 -4.06
C ILE A 228 -1.78 0.98 -3.71
N ARG A 229 -2.04 0.48 -2.51
CA ARG A 229 -3.39 0.28 -1.96
C ARG A 229 -3.87 1.45 -1.08
N THR A 230 -3.15 2.57 -1.08
CA THR A 230 -3.51 3.76 -0.30
C THR A 230 -4.04 4.82 -1.25
N GLU A 231 -5.15 5.44 -0.88
CA GLU A 231 -5.79 6.47 -1.67
C GLU A 231 -5.76 7.82 -0.94
N HIS A 232 -5.57 8.88 -1.71
CA HIS A 232 -5.73 10.22 -1.20
C HIS A 232 -7.23 10.54 -1.09
N ARG A 233 -7.68 11.11 0.05
CA ARG A 233 -9.10 11.39 0.30
C ARG A 233 -9.74 12.23 -0.82
N THR A 234 -9.03 13.26 -1.26
CA THR A 234 -9.41 14.17 -2.36
C THR A 234 -9.09 13.62 -3.77
N TYR A 235 -7.83 13.29 -4.05
CA TYR A 235 -7.34 12.98 -5.40
C TYR A 235 -7.37 11.50 -5.79
N LYS A 236 -7.84 10.63 -4.89
CA LYS A 236 -7.99 9.18 -5.06
C LYS A 236 -6.66 8.45 -5.23
N SER A 237 -6.67 7.30 -5.91
CA SER A 237 -5.54 6.41 -6.06
C SER A 237 -4.38 7.07 -6.82
N VAL A 238 -3.16 6.71 -6.41
CA VAL A 238 -1.93 7.10 -7.09
C VAL A 238 -1.73 6.15 -8.28
N LEU A 239 -1.57 6.69 -9.48
CA LEU A 239 -1.25 5.91 -10.66
C LEU A 239 0.22 5.52 -10.62
N TRP A 240 0.50 4.21 -10.63
CA TRP A 240 1.87 3.72 -10.64
C TRP A 240 2.29 3.39 -12.05
N VAL A 241 3.46 3.85 -12.44
CA VAL A 241 4.05 3.58 -13.76
C VAL A 241 5.50 3.16 -13.64
N TYR A 242 5.97 2.36 -14.58
CA TYR A 242 7.39 2.02 -14.71
C TYR A 242 7.77 1.94 -16.20
N PRO A 243 9.02 2.24 -16.54
CA PRO A 243 9.51 2.10 -17.91
C PRO A 243 9.86 0.63 -18.18
N ASP A 244 9.51 0.14 -19.36
CA ASP A 244 10.12 -1.04 -19.95
C ASP A 244 11.26 -0.58 -20.88
N GLU A 245 12.51 -0.79 -20.44
CA GLU A 245 13.69 -0.40 -21.20
C GLU A 245 13.86 -1.17 -22.52
N ARG A 246 13.28 -2.38 -22.64
CA ARG A 246 13.38 -3.20 -23.85
C ARG A 246 12.44 -2.70 -24.93
N GLU A 247 11.25 -2.28 -24.53
CA GLU A 247 10.22 -1.80 -25.46
C GLU A 247 10.21 -0.28 -25.64
N GLY A 248 10.91 0.46 -24.78
CA GLY A 248 10.88 1.93 -24.79
C GLY A 248 9.49 2.48 -24.46
N ARG A 249 8.69 1.74 -23.70
CA ARG A 249 7.29 2.05 -23.37
C ARG A 249 7.10 2.13 -21.87
N TRP A 250 6.04 2.84 -21.47
CA TRP A 250 5.62 2.91 -20.07
C TRP A 250 4.46 1.96 -19.83
N TYR A 251 4.47 1.31 -18.67
CA TYR A 251 3.42 0.40 -18.25
C TYR A 251 2.84 0.86 -16.93
N ARG A 252 1.54 0.58 -16.73
CA ARG A 252 0.90 0.78 -15.43
C ARG A 252 1.29 -0.37 -14.50
N ALA A 253 1.44 -0.09 -13.21
CA ALA A 253 1.57 -1.11 -12.19
C ALA A 253 0.23 -1.28 -11.46
N GLU A 254 -0.25 -2.52 -11.37
CA GLU A 254 -1.54 -2.82 -10.74
C GLU A 254 -1.37 -3.79 -9.57
N TYR A 255 -2.12 -3.57 -8.50
CA TYR A 255 -2.12 -4.45 -7.35
C TYR A 255 -3.14 -5.58 -7.53
N HIS A 256 -2.68 -6.82 -7.51
CA HIS A 256 -3.56 -7.99 -7.59
C HIS A 256 -3.88 -8.57 -6.21
N SER A 257 -5.04 -9.23 -6.12
CA SER A 257 -5.60 -9.84 -4.91
C SER A 257 -4.69 -10.86 -4.20
N ARG A 258 -3.65 -11.36 -4.87
CA ARG A 258 -2.63 -12.25 -4.30
C ARG A 258 -1.48 -11.54 -3.59
N GLY A 259 -1.54 -10.21 -3.45
CA GLY A 259 -0.52 -9.44 -2.72
C GLY A 259 0.64 -8.96 -3.58
N THR A 260 0.59 -9.21 -4.88
CA THR A 260 1.65 -8.90 -5.84
C THR A 260 1.27 -7.71 -6.70
N ILE A 261 2.24 -6.84 -6.96
CA ILE A 261 2.14 -5.82 -8.01
C ILE A 261 2.51 -6.49 -9.33
N GLN A 262 1.74 -6.28 -10.38
CA GLN A 262 2.00 -6.83 -11.71
C GLN A 262 1.93 -5.73 -12.78
N ALA A 263 2.45 -6.07 -13.97
CA ALA A 263 2.28 -5.28 -15.17
C ALA A 263 0.78 -5.17 -15.50
N GLY A 264 0.26 -3.95 -15.50
CA GLY A 264 -1.01 -3.62 -16.11
C GLY A 264 -0.84 -3.31 -17.61
N PRO A 265 -1.88 -2.78 -18.25
CA PRO A 265 -1.80 -2.32 -19.65
C PRO A 265 -0.74 -1.20 -19.84
N PRO A 266 -0.25 -1.01 -21.07
CA PRO A 266 0.58 0.14 -21.42
C PRO A 266 -0.03 1.46 -20.93
N PHE A 267 0.82 2.37 -20.47
CA PHE A 267 0.41 3.70 -20.10
C PHE A 267 0.09 4.51 -21.36
N GLU A 268 -1.08 5.13 -21.35
CA GLU A 268 -1.52 6.12 -22.32
C GLU A 268 -1.92 7.40 -21.57
N MET A 269 -1.91 8.57 -22.22
CA MET A 269 -2.35 9.82 -21.58
C MET A 269 -3.77 9.71 -21.03
N THR A 270 -4.65 8.97 -21.71
CA THR A 270 -6.01 8.64 -21.26
C THR A 270 -6.04 7.87 -19.95
N SER A 271 -4.98 7.15 -19.58
CA SER A 271 -4.84 6.48 -18.27
C SER A 271 -4.84 7.45 -17.10
N LEU A 272 -4.51 8.73 -17.33
CA LEU A 272 -4.62 9.79 -16.34
C LEU A 272 -6.07 10.20 -16.06
N LYS A 273 -7.01 9.83 -16.93
CA LYS A 273 -8.45 10.04 -16.67
C LYS A 273 -8.90 8.93 -15.74
N TRP A 274 -9.47 9.31 -14.60
CA TRP A 274 -9.90 8.33 -13.61
C TRP A 274 -11.06 7.51 -14.17
N THR A 275 -10.85 6.20 -14.30
CA THR A 275 -11.93 5.22 -14.48
C THR A 275 -12.27 4.67 -13.10
N ALA A 276 -13.49 4.91 -12.65
CA ALA A 276 -14.03 4.17 -11.50
C ALA A 276 -14.06 2.69 -11.87
N ASN A 277 -13.30 1.87 -11.14
CA ASN A 277 -13.52 0.42 -11.09
C ASN A 277 -14.44 0.11 -9.91
#